data_AF-A0AA45R4G0-F1
#
_entry.id   AF-A0AA45R4G0-F1
#
_cell.length_a   1.000
_cell.length_b   1.000
_cell.length_c   1.000
_cell.angle_alpha   90.00
_cell.angle_beta   90.00
_cell.angle_gamma   90.00
#
_symmetry.space_group_name_H-M   'P 1'
#
loop_
_entity.id
_entity.type
_entity.pdbx_description
1 polymer ?
#
loop_
_entity_poly.entity_id
_entity_poly.type
_entity_poly.pdbx_seq_one_letter_code
_entity_poly.pdbx_strand_id
1 'polypeptide(L)'
;MGVPASAVSGGTEVPIGTYTFVAKLTSAKAACTGALVDPQWVVTAASCFPDSPGGGIPQAATSVLVGDANAGTGVGRSASVVKLVRRVDRDVMLTKLDVPVVDAATVAIASSPLVAGELLRVAGFGRTASTWAPDRPHTAQFTVNSVSATTAAIEGVDGVDTCKGDAGGPALRVAEATTLVAVNSTTWQRGCLKTVGTRAGSTEARVDDLADWIAQAVREPSKLVNDLSGWCLDQEYPQGADKPGTNKVGAWECNTGGNQAWAVEWVAADTARFVNRQSGLCLDQEYPQGVDGPATRQIGAWGCNGQRNQQWYVQGTPGRAVVLVNKQSGWCLDQEYPQGPQGSATHIVASWNCNGQRNQQWQVS
;
A
#
# COMPACT_ATOMS: atom_id res chain seq x y z
N MET A 1 15.52 0.04 38.58
CA MET A 1 14.70 0.69 37.55
C MET A 1 15.19 0.17 36.20
N GLY A 2 14.39 -0.66 35.53
CA GLY A 2 14.78 -1.29 34.26
C GLY A 2 14.61 -0.31 33.11
N VAL A 3 15.65 -0.13 32.30
CA VAL A 3 15.60 0.67 31.08
C VAL A 3 14.73 -0.07 30.05
N PRO A 4 13.74 0.58 29.42
CA PRO A 4 12.89 -0.07 28.42
C PRO A 4 13.69 -0.52 27.19
N ALA A 5 13.19 -1.56 26.53
CA ALA A 5 13.86 -2.37 25.52
C ALA A 5 13.41 -2.01 24.09
N SER A 6 14.33 -1.56 23.21
CA SER A 6 13.97 -0.85 21.97
C SER A 6 14.35 -1.45 20.60
N ALA A 7 13.41 -1.64 19.65
CA ALA A 7 13.71 -2.07 18.25
C ALA A 7 14.65 -1.06 17.59
N VAL A 8 15.50 -1.49 16.65
CA VAL A 8 16.79 -0.81 16.46
C VAL A 8 17.52 -0.76 17.81
N SER A 9 18.55 -1.56 18.02
CA SER A 9 19.17 -1.64 19.35
C SER A 9 19.59 -0.25 19.85
N GLY A 10 19.12 0.14 21.04
CA GLY A 10 19.34 1.47 21.61
C GLY A 10 18.43 2.60 21.08
N GLY A 11 17.48 2.28 20.18
CA GLY A 11 16.49 3.23 19.66
C GLY A 11 15.36 3.56 20.63
N THR A 12 14.29 4.17 20.13
CA THR A 12 13.08 4.50 20.91
C THR A 12 11.82 4.06 20.17
N GLU A 13 10.78 3.67 20.90
CA GLU A 13 9.50 3.30 20.30
C GLU A 13 8.96 4.46 19.44
N VAL A 14 8.42 4.14 18.27
CA VAL A 14 7.80 5.12 17.39
C VAL A 14 6.50 5.62 18.05
N PRO A 15 6.35 6.94 18.27
CA PRO A 15 5.10 7.48 18.79
C PRO A 15 3.93 7.24 17.83
N ILE A 16 2.74 7.00 18.38
CA ILE A 16 1.50 6.85 17.61
C ILE A 16 1.32 8.05 16.67
N GLY A 17 0.95 7.79 15.42
CA GLY A 17 0.70 8.80 14.38
C GLY A 17 1.95 9.30 13.67
N THR A 18 3.16 8.84 14.03
CA THR A 18 4.41 9.38 13.44
C THR A 18 4.77 8.70 12.13
N TYR A 19 4.93 7.36 12.15
CA TYR A 19 5.31 6.58 10.97
C TYR A 19 4.27 5.50 10.70
N THR A 20 3.03 5.92 10.44
CA THR A 20 1.89 5.01 10.24
C THR A 20 2.09 4.07 9.03
N PHE A 21 2.94 4.45 8.07
CA PHE A 21 3.36 3.62 6.94
C PHE A 21 4.30 2.46 7.30
N VAL A 22 4.92 2.44 8.49
CA VAL A 22 5.85 1.35 8.87
C VAL A 22 5.06 0.08 9.10
N ALA A 23 5.38 -0.95 8.32
CA ALA A 23 4.67 -2.21 8.27
C ALA A 23 5.50 -3.35 8.86
N LYS A 24 4.84 -4.27 9.55
CA LYS A 24 5.40 -5.57 9.95
C LYS A 24 4.96 -6.63 8.95
N LEU A 25 5.92 -7.31 8.34
CA LEU A 25 5.66 -8.46 7.47
C LEU A 25 5.98 -9.74 8.23
N THR A 26 5.05 -10.69 8.25
CA THR A 26 5.23 -11.97 8.96
C THR A 26 4.86 -13.13 8.06
N SER A 27 5.76 -14.10 7.96
CA SER A 27 5.54 -15.41 7.37
C SER A 27 6.02 -16.50 8.32
N ALA A 28 5.81 -17.77 7.96
CA ALA A 28 6.33 -18.90 8.74
C ALA A 28 7.87 -18.92 8.85
N LYS A 29 8.59 -18.22 7.94
CA LYS A 29 10.05 -18.28 7.84
C LYS A 29 10.76 -16.95 8.16
N ALA A 30 10.04 -15.84 8.10
CA ALA A 30 10.63 -14.52 8.27
C ALA A 30 9.67 -13.56 8.98
N ALA A 31 10.24 -12.72 9.85
CA ALA A 31 9.62 -11.49 10.30
C ALA A 31 10.50 -10.35 9.76
N CYS A 32 9.89 -9.42 9.05
CA CYS A 32 10.56 -8.29 8.41
C CYS A 32 9.79 -7.00 8.65
N THR A 33 10.40 -5.90 8.25
CA THR A 33 9.78 -4.57 8.22
C THR A 33 9.58 -4.15 6.76
N GLY A 34 8.63 -3.25 6.52
CA GLY A 34 8.43 -2.58 5.25
C GLY A 34 7.87 -1.18 5.43
N ALA A 35 7.61 -0.49 4.33
CA ALA A 35 6.93 0.79 4.30
C ALA A 35 5.82 0.83 3.25
N LEU A 36 4.64 1.30 3.63
CA LEU A 36 3.52 1.54 2.71
C LEU A 36 3.83 2.72 1.79
N VAL A 37 3.95 2.48 0.49
CA VAL A 37 4.27 3.50 -0.53
C VAL A 37 3.07 3.84 -1.41
N ASP A 38 2.06 2.97 -1.40
CA ASP A 38 0.74 3.14 -2.00
C ASP A 38 -0.26 2.37 -1.11
N PRO A 39 -1.55 2.75 -1.03
CA PRO A 39 -2.52 2.02 -0.22
C PRO A 39 -2.56 0.50 -0.47
N GLN A 40 -2.20 -0.01 -1.65
CA GLN A 40 -2.09 -1.45 -1.92
C GLN A 40 -0.65 -1.98 -2.03
N TRP A 41 0.38 -1.17 -1.76
CA TRP A 41 1.76 -1.60 -1.95
C TRP A 41 2.70 -1.23 -0.82
N VAL A 42 3.41 -2.24 -0.34
CA VAL A 42 4.51 -2.09 0.62
C VAL A 42 5.84 -2.35 -0.09
N VAL A 43 6.83 -1.49 0.16
CA VAL A 43 8.23 -1.75 -0.21
C VAL A 43 8.97 -2.37 0.98
N THR A 44 9.81 -3.35 0.70
CA THR A 44 10.59 -4.12 1.69
C THR A 44 11.84 -4.71 1.01
N ALA A 45 12.63 -5.51 1.73
CA ALA A 45 13.79 -6.19 1.18
C ALA A 45 13.38 -7.49 0.45
N ALA A 46 14.04 -7.82 -0.66
CA ALA A 46 13.78 -9.08 -1.38
C ALA A 46 14.21 -10.30 -0.57
N SER A 47 15.23 -10.16 0.29
CA SER A 47 15.69 -11.15 1.26
C SER A 47 14.61 -11.59 2.27
N CYS A 48 13.53 -10.82 2.44
CA CYS A 48 12.37 -11.20 3.25
C CYS A 48 11.52 -12.33 2.64
N PHE A 49 11.73 -12.66 1.35
CA PHE A 49 11.01 -13.69 0.62
C PHE A 49 11.96 -14.76 0.08
N PRO A 50 12.66 -15.53 0.94
CA PRO A 50 13.67 -16.50 0.52
C PRO A 50 13.11 -17.63 -0.36
N ASP A 51 11.81 -17.95 -0.22
CA ASP A 51 11.12 -18.94 -1.05
C ASP A 51 10.55 -18.36 -2.35
N SER A 52 10.64 -17.06 -2.56
CA SER A 52 10.15 -16.40 -3.78
C SER A 52 11.17 -15.40 -4.31
N PRO A 53 12.44 -15.84 -4.54
CA PRO A 53 13.54 -14.94 -4.91
C PRO A 53 13.39 -14.33 -6.30
N GLY A 54 12.44 -14.79 -7.12
CA GLY A 54 12.12 -14.20 -8.43
C GLY A 54 10.94 -13.21 -8.40
N GLY A 55 10.26 -13.04 -7.26
CA GLY A 55 8.94 -12.40 -7.21
C GLY A 55 7.81 -13.36 -7.63
N GLY A 56 6.69 -12.81 -8.08
CA GLY A 56 5.47 -13.56 -8.43
C GLY A 56 4.51 -13.73 -7.26
N ILE A 57 3.76 -14.82 -7.22
CA ILE A 57 2.87 -15.11 -6.08
C ILE A 57 3.74 -15.62 -4.92
N PRO A 58 3.58 -15.09 -3.68
CA PRO A 58 4.33 -15.60 -2.54
C PRO A 58 4.09 -17.09 -2.31
N GLN A 59 5.16 -17.89 -2.23
CA GLN A 59 5.05 -19.31 -1.88
C GLN A 59 4.68 -19.53 -0.41
N ALA A 60 5.17 -18.65 0.47
CA ALA A 60 4.81 -18.63 1.87
C ALA A 60 3.72 -17.58 2.11
N ALA A 61 2.61 -17.99 2.74
CA ALA A 61 1.58 -17.06 3.20
C ALA A 61 2.24 -15.99 4.09
N THR A 62 2.08 -14.73 3.67
CA THR A 62 2.72 -13.57 4.32
C THR A 62 1.64 -12.56 4.66
N SER A 63 1.55 -12.20 5.94
CA SER A 63 0.68 -11.13 6.43
C SER A 63 1.45 -9.83 6.62
N VAL A 64 0.74 -8.72 6.47
CA VAL A 64 1.23 -7.36 6.70
C VAL A 64 0.35 -6.71 7.77
N LEU A 65 0.96 -6.08 8.77
CA LEU A 65 0.29 -5.22 9.74
C LEU A 65 0.86 -3.79 9.64
N VAL A 66 0.02 -2.78 9.39
CA VAL A 66 0.43 -1.37 9.17
C VAL A 66 -0.61 -0.39 9.75
N GLY A 67 -0.31 0.90 9.85
CA GLY A 67 -1.23 1.91 10.41
C GLY A 67 -1.17 1.98 11.93
N ASP A 68 -0.04 2.46 12.48
CA ASP A 68 0.27 2.43 13.92
C ASP A 68 0.31 1.02 14.52
N ALA A 69 0.81 0.08 13.70
CA ALA A 69 0.86 -1.34 13.98
C ALA A 69 1.41 -1.67 15.38
N ASN A 70 0.62 -2.43 16.14
CA ASN A 70 1.01 -3.08 17.39
C ASN A 70 0.71 -4.58 17.27
N ALA A 71 1.75 -5.38 17.15
CA ALA A 71 1.66 -6.82 16.96
C ALA A 71 1.17 -7.57 18.21
N GLY A 72 1.32 -6.99 19.41
CA GLY A 72 0.88 -7.61 20.67
C GLY A 72 -0.63 -7.49 20.86
N THR A 73 -1.25 -6.40 20.38
CA THR A 73 -2.69 -6.16 20.48
C THR A 73 -3.45 -6.38 19.18
N GLY A 74 -2.75 -6.46 18.05
CA GLY A 74 -3.34 -6.51 16.72
C GLY A 74 -3.86 -5.16 16.21
N VAL A 75 -3.55 -4.04 16.89
CA VAL A 75 -3.88 -2.70 16.39
C VAL A 75 -3.15 -2.44 15.08
N GLY A 76 -3.86 -1.83 14.13
CA GLY A 76 -3.44 -1.60 12.75
C GLY A 76 -4.33 -2.36 11.76
N ARG A 77 -3.97 -2.29 10.48
CA ARG A 77 -4.63 -2.99 9.38
C ARG A 77 -3.83 -4.20 8.96
N SER A 78 -4.53 -5.34 8.96
CA SER A 78 -4.01 -6.61 8.49
C SER A 78 -4.39 -6.83 7.02
N ALA A 79 -3.40 -7.11 6.19
CA ALA A 79 -3.56 -7.50 4.81
C ALA A 79 -2.71 -8.73 4.49
N SER A 80 -3.02 -9.43 3.41
CA SER A 80 -2.21 -10.54 2.88
C SER A 80 -1.45 -10.09 1.64
N VAL A 81 -0.20 -10.55 1.50
CA VAL A 81 0.57 -10.32 0.28
C VAL A 81 0.08 -11.27 -0.81
N VAL A 82 -0.30 -10.73 -1.96
CA VAL A 82 -0.80 -11.51 -3.11
C VAL A 82 0.11 -11.48 -4.32
N LYS A 83 1.02 -10.50 -4.39
CA LYS A 83 1.99 -10.38 -5.49
C LYS A 83 3.30 -9.78 -5.00
N LEU A 84 4.39 -10.25 -5.58
CA LEU A 84 5.76 -9.80 -5.36
C LEU A 84 6.33 -9.27 -6.68
N VAL A 85 6.85 -8.05 -6.67
CA VAL A 85 7.55 -7.46 -7.81
C VAL A 85 8.99 -7.17 -7.37
N ARG A 86 9.92 -7.98 -7.89
CA ARG A 86 11.32 -7.92 -7.49
C ARG A 86 12.10 -6.87 -8.28
N ARG A 87 12.92 -6.08 -7.59
CA ARG A 87 13.99 -5.33 -8.23
C ARG A 87 15.20 -6.24 -8.41
N VAL A 88 15.72 -6.34 -9.63
CA VAL A 88 16.73 -7.37 -9.97
C VAL A 88 18.17 -6.99 -9.61
N ASP A 89 18.47 -5.69 -9.55
CA ASP A 89 19.82 -5.15 -9.36
C ASP A 89 20.18 -4.85 -7.88
N ARG A 90 19.23 -4.98 -6.96
CA ARG A 90 19.42 -4.70 -5.52
C ARG A 90 18.34 -5.35 -4.65
N ASP A 91 18.55 -5.37 -3.34
CA ASP A 91 17.68 -6.06 -2.37
C ASP A 91 16.39 -5.29 -2.06
N VAL A 92 15.52 -5.13 -3.08
CA VAL A 92 14.23 -4.42 -2.97
C VAL A 92 13.11 -5.27 -3.56
N MET A 93 11.98 -5.32 -2.87
CA MET A 93 10.76 -5.99 -3.27
C MET A 93 9.56 -5.07 -3.03
N LEU A 94 8.66 -4.99 -4.01
CA LEU A 94 7.32 -4.46 -3.80
C LEU A 94 6.35 -5.61 -3.57
N THR A 95 5.44 -5.43 -2.62
CA THR A 95 4.44 -6.42 -2.24
C THR A 95 3.04 -5.84 -2.42
N LYS A 96 2.22 -6.43 -3.30
CA LYS A 96 0.81 -6.04 -3.47
C LYS A 96 -0.01 -6.66 -2.36
N LEU A 97 -0.86 -5.86 -1.73
CA LEU A 97 -1.81 -6.26 -0.70
C LEU A 97 -3.15 -6.70 -1.32
N ASP A 98 -3.82 -7.66 -0.71
CA ASP A 98 -5.16 -8.12 -1.11
C ASP A 98 -6.26 -7.08 -0.89
N VAL A 99 -6.04 -6.11 0.00
CA VAL A 99 -6.95 -5.01 0.30
C VAL A 99 -6.16 -3.71 0.44
N PRO A 100 -6.67 -2.57 -0.07
CA PRO A 100 -6.07 -1.26 0.19
C PRO A 100 -6.15 -0.86 1.66
N VAL A 101 -5.05 -0.34 2.18
CA VAL A 101 -4.96 0.30 3.49
C VAL A 101 -5.01 1.82 3.29
N VAL A 102 -6.19 2.39 3.51
CA VAL A 102 -6.52 3.80 3.22
C VAL A 102 -6.47 4.71 4.45
N ASP A 103 -6.40 4.12 5.65
CA ASP A 103 -6.36 4.82 6.93
C ASP A 103 -4.96 4.90 7.53
N ALA A 104 -3.95 4.43 6.80
CA ALA A 104 -2.54 4.70 7.07
C ALA A 104 -1.99 5.65 6.02
N ALA A 105 -1.13 6.59 6.42
CA ALA A 105 -0.43 7.42 5.47
C ALA A 105 0.55 6.56 4.65
N THR A 106 0.80 6.94 3.40
CA THR A 106 1.91 6.38 2.61
C THR A 106 3.15 7.26 2.77
N VAL A 107 4.33 6.68 2.56
CA VAL A 107 5.59 7.43 2.48
C VAL A 107 5.96 7.68 1.03
N ALA A 108 6.25 8.94 0.71
CA ALA A 108 6.73 9.31 -0.62
C ALA A 108 8.20 8.88 -0.80
N ILE A 109 8.54 8.46 -2.02
CA ILE A 109 9.93 8.17 -2.41
C ILE A 109 10.70 9.48 -2.53
N ALA A 110 11.88 9.55 -1.95
CA ALA A 110 12.76 10.70 -2.10
C ALA A 110 13.18 10.87 -3.57
N SER A 111 13.17 12.11 -4.05
CA SER A 111 13.63 12.46 -5.40
C SER A 111 15.10 12.90 -5.45
N SER A 112 15.68 13.20 -4.29
CA SER A 112 17.10 13.55 -4.17
C SER A 112 17.92 12.35 -3.68
N PRO A 113 19.08 12.10 -4.32
CA PRO A 113 19.92 10.95 -3.99
C PRO A 113 20.48 11.05 -2.57
N LEU A 114 20.84 9.90 -1.98
CA LEU A 114 21.61 9.86 -0.75
C LEU A 114 22.99 10.52 -0.90
N VAL A 115 23.45 11.19 0.16
CA VAL A 115 24.79 11.80 0.25
C VAL A 115 25.50 11.36 1.53
N ALA A 116 26.81 11.13 1.44
CA ALA A 116 27.61 10.80 2.61
C ALA A 116 27.58 11.94 3.65
N GLY A 117 27.51 11.58 4.93
CA GLY A 117 27.40 12.49 6.06
C GLY A 117 25.99 12.92 6.42
N GLU A 118 24.96 12.65 5.60
CA GLU A 118 23.59 12.97 6.00
C GLU A 118 23.07 12.06 7.12
N LEU A 119 22.17 12.59 7.92
CA LEU A 119 21.48 11.84 8.96
C LEU A 119 20.16 11.29 8.43
N LEU A 120 19.99 9.98 8.57
CA LEU A 120 18.75 9.28 8.29
C LEU A 120 18.11 8.81 9.59
N ARG A 121 16.80 8.58 9.53
CA ARG A 121 16.06 7.92 10.60
C ARG A 121 15.58 6.57 10.10
N VAL A 122 16.03 5.49 10.75
CA VAL A 122 15.60 4.13 10.43
C VAL A 122 14.50 3.72 11.39
N ALA A 123 13.47 3.03 10.92
CA ALA A 123 12.42 2.48 11.75
C ALA A 123 12.11 1.02 11.42
N GLY A 124 11.79 0.21 12.43
CA GLY A 124 11.37 -1.17 12.20
C GLY A 124 10.94 -1.97 13.41
N PHE A 125 10.52 -3.20 13.14
CA PHE A 125 10.03 -4.20 14.11
C PHE A 125 11.11 -5.22 14.49
N GLY A 126 12.37 -4.93 14.17
CA GLY A 126 13.47 -5.82 14.46
C GLY A 126 13.72 -6.01 15.94
N ARG A 127 14.65 -6.91 16.22
CA ARG A 127 15.07 -7.18 17.57
C ARG A 127 15.68 -5.95 18.25
N THR A 128 15.64 -5.93 19.57
CA THR A 128 16.18 -4.87 20.42
C THR A 128 17.42 -5.34 21.17
N ALA A 129 18.03 -4.48 22.00
CA ALA A 129 19.04 -4.90 22.98
C ALA A 129 18.53 -5.94 24.00
N SER A 130 17.21 -5.98 24.26
CA SER A 130 16.60 -6.69 25.40
C SER A 130 15.34 -7.51 25.07
N THR A 131 14.79 -7.38 23.86
CA THR A 131 13.52 -7.95 23.41
C THR A 131 13.69 -8.59 22.03
N TRP A 132 13.20 -9.81 21.87
CA TRP A 132 13.33 -10.59 20.62
C TRP A 132 12.50 -10.07 19.46
N ALA A 133 11.24 -9.75 19.73
CA ALA A 133 10.26 -9.27 18.78
C ALA A 133 9.40 -8.22 19.49
N PRO A 134 9.72 -6.93 19.35
CA PRO A 134 8.91 -5.87 19.93
C PRO A 134 7.54 -5.80 19.26
N ASP A 135 6.54 -5.38 20.03
CA ASP A 135 5.17 -5.27 19.55
C ASP A 135 4.98 -4.07 18.64
N ARG A 136 5.72 -2.98 18.88
CA ARG A 136 5.65 -1.72 18.15
C ARG A 136 6.98 -1.39 17.49
N PRO A 137 6.98 -0.66 16.37
CA PRO A 137 8.22 -0.32 15.71
C PRO A 137 8.99 0.68 16.58
N HIS A 138 10.29 0.67 16.44
CA HIS A 138 11.15 1.68 17.07
C HIS A 138 12.07 2.27 16.02
N THR A 139 12.71 3.37 16.39
CA THR A 139 13.47 4.20 15.48
C THR A 139 14.72 4.76 16.12
N ALA A 140 15.76 4.99 15.32
CA ALA A 140 16.98 5.69 15.72
C ALA A 140 17.64 6.42 14.55
N GLN A 141 18.66 7.22 14.84
CA GLN A 141 19.43 7.94 13.82
C GLN A 141 20.64 7.16 13.34
N PHE A 142 20.92 7.30 12.06
CA PHE A 142 22.06 6.71 11.39
C PHE A 142 22.73 7.76 10.51
N THR A 143 24.05 7.74 10.45
CA THR A 143 24.83 8.55 9.52
C THR A 143 25.12 7.74 8.28
N VAL A 144 24.97 8.34 7.10
CA VAL A 144 25.40 7.73 5.84
C VAL A 144 26.92 7.81 5.72
N ASN A 145 27.59 6.65 5.73
CA ASN A 145 29.05 6.57 5.62
C ASN A 145 29.52 6.61 4.17
N SER A 146 28.83 5.91 3.28
CA SER A 146 29.17 5.87 1.86
C SER A 146 27.95 5.51 1.02
N VAL A 147 27.96 5.97 -0.24
CA VAL A 147 26.88 5.75 -1.20
C VAL A 147 27.47 5.12 -2.47
N SER A 148 26.89 4.02 -2.92
CA SER A 148 27.16 3.37 -4.20
C SER A 148 25.96 3.54 -5.13
N ALA A 149 26.03 3.02 -6.36
CA ALA A 149 24.92 3.12 -7.32
C ALA A 149 23.60 2.55 -6.79
N THR A 150 23.63 1.44 -6.04
CA THR A 150 22.42 0.73 -5.61
C THR A 150 22.29 0.56 -4.09
N THR A 151 23.34 0.88 -3.34
CA THR A 151 23.38 0.70 -1.89
C THR A 151 23.99 1.90 -1.18
N ALA A 152 23.74 2.01 0.12
CA ALA A 152 24.46 2.90 1.01
C ALA A 152 24.89 2.15 2.27
N ALA A 153 26.07 2.46 2.80
CA ALA A 153 26.47 2.00 4.12
C ALA A 153 26.09 3.06 5.15
N ILE A 154 25.41 2.64 6.22
CA ILE A 154 25.02 3.51 7.31
C ILE A 154 25.57 2.99 8.64
N GLU A 155 25.80 3.88 9.59
CA GLU A 155 26.20 3.53 10.95
C GLU A 155 25.36 4.28 11.97
N GLY A 156 24.93 3.57 13.02
CA GLY A 156 24.05 4.15 14.02
C GLY A 156 24.75 5.15 14.91
N VAL A 157 24.07 6.28 15.16
CA VAL A 157 24.50 7.33 16.09
C VAL A 157 24.35 6.81 17.53
N ASP A 158 25.24 7.23 18.44
CA ASP A 158 25.19 6.86 19.87
C ASP A 158 25.15 5.35 20.15
N GLY A 159 25.79 4.57 19.29
CA GLY A 159 25.94 3.12 19.49
C GLY A 159 24.75 2.28 19.01
N VAL A 160 23.71 2.91 18.44
CA VAL A 160 22.56 2.16 17.90
C VAL A 160 22.96 1.29 16.70
N ASP A 161 22.15 0.28 16.42
CA ASP A 161 22.30 -0.53 15.19
C ASP A 161 20.98 -1.20 14.81
N THR A 162 20.84 -1.57 13.54
CA THR A 162 19.69 -2.36 13.10
C THR A 162 19.91 -3.84 13.43
N CYS A 163 18.83 -4.60 13.57
CA CYS A 163 18.85 -5.98 14.00
C CYS A 163 18.06 -6.89 13.07
N LYS A 164 18.14 -8.21 13.29
CA LYS A 164 17.22 -9.16 12.63
C LYS A 164 15.76 -8.72 12.83
N GLY A 165 15.01 -8.69 11.73
CA GLY A 165 13.63 -8.20 11.68
C GLY A 165 13.49 -6.74 11.23
N ASP A 166 14.57 -5.95 11.25
CA ASP A 166 14.59 -4.61 10.64
C ASP A 166 14.78 -4.66 9.11
N ALA A 167 15.17 -5.82 8.56
CA ALA A 167 15.28 -6.01 7.11
C ALA A 167 14.00 -5.58 6.40
N GLY A 168 14.17 -4.78 5.34
CA GLY A 168 13.14 -4.11 4.57
C GLY A 168 12.57 -2.84 5.20
N GLY A 169 12.95 -2.51 6.44
CA GLY A 169 12.49 -1.33 7.15
C GLY A 169 12.99 -0.03 6.51
N PRO A 170 12.20 1.04 6.59
CA PRO A 170 12.53 2.28 5.92
C PRO A 170 13.69 3.02 6.56
N ALA A 171 14.64 3.46 5.74
CA ALA A 171 15.54 4.56 6.02
C ALA A 171 14.93 5.86 5.48
N LEU A 172 14.70 6.81 6.37
CA LEU A 172 13.92 8.01 6.11
C LEU A 172 14.79 9.26 6.16
N ARG A 173 14.56 10.15 5.19
CA ARG A 173 14.96 11.55 5.30
C ARG A 173 13.82 12.33 5.95
N VAL A 174 14.10 12.91 7.10
CA VAL A 174 13.12 13.70 7.87
C VAL A 174 13.46 15.18 7.70
N ALA A 175 12.69 15.88 6.88
CA ALA A 175 12.76 17.32 6.68
C ALA A 175 11.35 17.92 6.93
N GLU A 176 10.95 18.94 6.16
CA GLU A 176 9.56 19.42 6.17
C GLU A 176 8.55 18.31 5.84
N ALA A 177 8.92 17.44 4.88
CA ALA A 177 8.23 16.19 4.60
C ALA A 177 9.16 14.99 4.87
N THR A 178 8.58 13.90 5.36
CA THR A 178 9.29 12.63 5.52
C THR A 178 9.26 11.88 4.19
N THR A 179 10.44 11.45 3.72
CA THR A 179 10.59 10.69 2.47
C THR A 179 11.42 9.44 2.67
N LEU A 180 11.12 8.40 1.89
CA LEU A 180 11.83 7.14 1.88
C LEU A 180 13.01 7.20 0.91
N VAL A 181 14.22 6.96 1.42
CA VAL A 181 15.45 7.01 0.61
C VAL A 181 16.03 5.62 0.35
N ALA A 182 15.84 4.68 1.27
CA ALA A 182 16.31 3.31 1.15
C ALA A 182 15.53 2.35 2.06
N VAL A 183 15.74 1.05 1.89
CA VAL A 183 15.26 0.00 2.80
C VAL A 183 16.42 -0.83 3.35
N ASN A 184 16.32 -1.27 4.60
CA ASN A 184 17.39 -2.01 5.26
C ASN A 184 17.60 -3.37 4.58
N SER A 185 18.84 -3.69 4.20
CA SER A 185 19.16 -4.96 3.53
C SER A 185 19.92 -5.90 4.45
N THR A 186 21.08 -5.47 4.95
CA THR A 186 21.93 -6.32 5.80
C THR A 186 22.46 -5.54 7.00
N THR A 187 22.76 -6.26 8.09
CA THR A 187 23.24 -5.65 9.34
C THR A 187 24.29 -6.51 10.03
N TRP A 188 25.23 -5.85 10.69
CA TRP A 188 26.21 -6.48 11.59
C TRP A 188 25.67 -6.76 12.99
N GLN A 189 24.49 -6.23 13.34
CA GLN A 189 23.72 -6.52 14.56
C GLN A 189 24.42 -6.13 15.86
N ARG A 190 25.23 -5.05 15.86
CA ARG A 190 25.91 -4.60 17.09
C ARG A 190 24.88 -4.28 18.17
N GLY A 191 25.11 -4.82 19.37
CA GLY A 191 24.26 -4.54 20.53
C GLY A 191 22.86 -5.16 20.46
N CYS A 192 22.51 -5.92 19.43
CA CYS A 192 21.26 -6.68 19.40
C CYS A 192 21.31 -7.81 20.44
N LEU A 193 20.17 -8.12 21.07
CA LEU A 193 20.08 -9.14 22.11
C LEU A 193 20.74 -10.46 21.65
N LYS A 194 21.49 -11.13 22.53
CA LYS A 194 22.26 -12.37 22.23
C LYS A 194 23.20 -12.27 21.00
N THR A 195 23.71 -11.08 20.69
CA THR A 195 24.77 -10.89 19.69
C THR A 195 26.06 -10.46 20.40
N VAL A 196 27.18 -11.05 20.01
CA VAL A 196 28.51 -10.77 20.60
C VAL A 196 29.44 -9.98 19.68
N GLY A 197 29.02 -9.78 18.43
CA GLY A 197 29.78 -9.00 17.45
C GLY A 197 29.82 -7.51 17.81
N THR A 198 30.97 -6.88 17.58
CA THR A 198 31.22 -5.45 17.87
C THR A 198 31.24 -4.58 16.62
N ARG A 199 31.32 -5.19 15.43
CA ARG A 199 31.24 -4.47 14.16
C ARG A 199 29.84 -3.87 14.03
N ALA A 200 29.80 -2.58 13.72
CA ALA A 200 28.56 -1.83 13.59
C ALA A 200 28.17 -1.59 12.15
N GLY A 201 26.93 -1.17 11.99
CA GLY A 201 26.44 -0.57 10.77
C GLY A 201 25.68 -1.56 9.92
N SER A 202 25.04 -1.00 8.92
CA SER A 202 24.09 -1.68 8.05
C SER A 202 24.30 -1.26 6.61
N THR A 203 23.89 -2.12 5.69
CA THR A 203 23.78 -1.79 4.28
C THR A 203 22.31 -1.59 3.94
N GLU A 204 22.02 -0.45 3.35
CA GLU A 204 20.71 -0.05 2.85
C GLU A 204 20.66 -0.27 1.34
N ALA A 205 19.53 -0.75 0.83
CA ALA A 205 19.24 -0.80 -0.61
C ALA A 205 18.49 0.47 -1.03
N ARG A 206 19.09 1.24 -1.92
CA ARG A 206 18.58 2.56 -2.33
C ARG A 206 17.27 2.44 -3.10
N VAL A 207 16.32 3.31 -2.77
CA VAL A 207 15.05 3.48 -3.51
C VAL A 207 14.87 4.89 -4.09
N ASP A 208 15.76 5.83 -3.77
CA ASP A 208 15.75 7.22 -4.26
C ASP A 208 15.87 7.36 -5.80
N ASP A 209 16.26 6.30 -6.51
CA ASP A 209 16.32 6.20 -7.97
C ASP A 209 15.26 5.25 -8.55
N LEU A 210 14.31 4.77 -7.73
CA LEU A 210 13.32 3.76 -8.10
C LEU A 210 11.89 4.31 -8.25
N ALA A 211 11.69 5.63 -8.20
CA ALA A 211 10.36 6.24 -8.29
C ALA A 211 9.55 5.75 -9.50
N ASP A 212 10.15 5.70 -10.69
CA ASP A 212 9.46 5.24 -11.92
C ASP A 212 9.12 3.76 -11.87
N TRP A 213 10.01 2.93 -11.33
CA TRP A 213 9.78 1.49 -11.18
C TRP A 213 8.65 1.20 -10.20
N ILE A 214 8.62 1.92 -9.07
CA ILE A 214 7.53 1.85 -8.09
C ILE A 214 6.23 2.34 -8.72
N ALA A 215 6.25 3.50 -9.38
CA ALA A 215 5.09 4.07 -10.05
C ALA A 215 4.53 3.17 -11.16
N GLN A 216 5.37 2.37 -11.82
CA GLN A 216 4.93 1.39 -12.81
C GLN A 216 4.22 0.20 -12.16
N ALA A 217 4.74 -0.30 -11.03
CA ALA A 217 4.14 -1.42 -10.31
C ALA A 217 2.78 -1.05 -9.70
N VAL A 218 2.69 0.13 -9.05
CA VAL A 218 1.46 0.56 -8.37
C VAL A 218 0.30 0.86 -9.33
N ARG A 219 0.61 1.18 -10.60
CA ARG A 219 -0.38 1.40 -11.68
C ARG A 219 -0.89 0.12 -12.34
N GLU A 220 -0.52 -1.06 -11.82
CA GLU A 220 -1.12 -2.31 -12.25
C GLU A 220 -2.64 -2.26 -12.00
N PRO A 221 -3.47 -2.60 -13.01
CA PRO A 221 -4.91 -2.58 -12.82
C PRO A 221 -5.37 -3.62 -11.80
N SER A 222 -6.44 -3.26 -11.10
CA SER A 222 -7.20 -4.14 -10.24
C SER A 222 -8.57 -4.42 -10.87
N LYS A 223 -9.16 -5.53 -10.50
CA LYS A 223 -10.60 -5.77 -10.67
C LYS A 223 -11.33 -5.20 -9.46
N LEU A 224 -12.52 -4.67 -9.71
CA LEU A 224 -13.46 -4.30 -8.66
C LEU A 224 -14.55 -5.37 -8.62
N VAL A 225 -14.44 -6.32 -7.68
CA VAL A 225 -15.36 -7.46 -7.58
C VAL A 225 -16.42 -7.15 -6.53
N ASN A 226 -17.70 -7.16 -6.91
CA ASN A 226 -18.79 -6.93 -5.97
C ASN A 226 -18.82 -8.06 -4.92
N ASP A 227 -18.85 -7.70 -3.64
CA ASP A 227 -18.73 -8.65 -2.54
C ASP A 227 -19.93 -9.59 -2.44
N LEU A 228 -21.12 -9.19 -2.92
CA LEU A 228 -22.31 -10.04 -2.88
C LEU A 228 -22.41 -10.98 -4.08
N SER A 229 -22.25 -10.48 -5.31
CA SER A 229 -22.42 -11.30 -6.52
C SER A 229 -21.15 -12.04 -6.95
N GLY A 230 -19.97 -11.54 -6.59
CA GLY A 230 -18.69 -11.99 -7.15
C GLY A 230 -18.43 -11.52 -8.58
N TRP A 231 -19.23 -10.58 -9.11
CA TRP A 231 -19.09 -10.03 -10.45
C TRP A 231 -18.18 -8.81 -10.48
N CYS A 232 -17.47 -8.63 -11.58
CA CYS A 232 -16.52 -7.56 -11.80
C CYS A 232 -17.21 -6.33 -12.37
N LEU A 233 -16.81 -5.14 -11.91
CA LEU A 233 -17.15 -3.87 -12.54
C LEU A 233 -16.63 -3.85 -13.97
N ASP A 234 -17.52 -3.66 -14.92
CA ASP A 234 -17.29 -3.83 -16.35
C ASP A 234 -17.69 -2.55 -17.08
N GLN A 235 -16.76 -1.98 -17.84
CA GLN A 235 -17.12 -0.96 -18.81
C GLN A 235 -17.68 -1.62 -20.07
N GLU A 236 -18.98 -1.47 -20.29
CA GLU A 236 -19.62 -1.98 -21.50
C GLU A 236 -19.37 -1.02 -22.68
N TYR A 237 -19.09 -1.60 -23.86
CA TYR A 237 -18.79 -0.86 -25.09
C TYR A 237 -19.89 -1.01 -26.15
N PRO A 238 -21.10 -0.46 -25.95
CA PRO A 238 -22.15 -0.52 -26.97
C PRO A 238 -21.75 0.19 -28.27
N GLN A 239 -20.72 1.04 -28.25
CA GLN A 239 -20.24 1.81 -29.41
C GLN A 239 -18.79 1.48 -29.81
N GLY A 240 -18.16 0.48 -29.18
CA GLY A 240 -16.74 0.12 -29.37
C GLY A 240 -15.79 0.82 -28.39
N ALA A 241 -14.61 0.23 -28.17
CA ALA A 241 -13.67 0.64 -27.12
C ALA A 241 -12.93 1.97 -27.38
N ASP A 242 -12.80 2.38 -28.65
CA ASP A 242 -12.07 3.59 -29.06
C ASP A 242 -12.95 4.87 -29.06
N LYS A 243 -14.07 4.88 -28.32
CA LYS A 243 -15.10 5.94 -28.36
C LYS A 243 -15.12 6.81 -27.09
N PRO A 244 -15.62 8.07 -27.16
CA PRO A 244 -15.32 9.12 -26.18
C PRO A 244 -15.96 8.97 -24.79
N GLY A 245 -16.81 7.95 -24.59
CA GLY A 245 -17.47 7.67 -23.32
C GLY A 245 -18.62 6.69 -23.45
N THR A 246 -19.05 6.15 -22.32
CA THR A 246 -20.22 5.26 -22.22
C THR A 246 -20.94 5.52 -20.92
N ASN A 247 -22.27 5.56 -20.97
CA ASN A 247 -23.10 5.54 -19.78
C ASN A 247 -23.40 4.11 -19.31
N LYS A 248 -22.65 3.12 -19.79
CA LYS A 248 -22.81 1.71 -19.46
C LYS A 248 -21.58 1.19 -18.75
N VAL A 249 -21.58 1.34 -17.43
CA VAL A 249 -20.74 0.55 -16.54
C VAL A 249 -21.67 -0.34 -15.74
N GLY A 250 -21.41 -1.64 -15.78
CA GLY A 250 -22.22 -2.67 -15.14
C GLY A 250 -21.38 -3.62 -14.30
N ALA A 251 -22.01 -4.68 -13.80
CA ALA A 251 -21.34 -5.77 -13.12
C ALA A 251 -21.57 -7.07 -13.89
N TRP A 252 -20.50 -7.78 -14.26
CA TRP A 252 -20.55 -8.99 -15.08
C TRP A 252 -19.59 -10.06 -14.57
N GLU A 253 -19.74 -11.29 -15.05
CA GLU A 253 -18.80 -12.37 -14.72
C GLU A 253 -17.34 -11.95 -15.00
N CYS A 254 -16.48 -12.21 -14.02
CA CYS A 254 -15.08 -11.79 -14.07
C CYS A 254 -14.31 -12.55 -15.16
N ASN A 255 -13.61 -11.82 -16.02
CA ASN A 255 -12.74 -12.35 -17.08
C ASN A 255 -11.42 -11.57 -17.14
N THR A 256 -10.57 -11.83 -18.14
CA THR A 256 -9.24 -11.17 -18.27
C THR A 256 -9.25 -9.98 -19.24
N GLY A 257 -10.42 -9.57 -19.73
CA GLY A 257 -10.60 -8.44 -20.62
C GLY A 257 -10.23 -7.11 -19.96
N GLY A 258 -9.63 -6.21 -20.75
CA GLY A 258 -9.22 -4.89 -20.27
C GLY A 258 -10.39 -3.99 -19.85
N ASN A 259 -11.61 -4.33 -20.28
CA ASN A 259 -12.87 -3.69 -19.93
C ASN A 259 -13.25 -3.86 -18.45
N GLN A 260 -12.68 -4.85 -17.76
CA GLN A 260 -12.82 -5.06 -16.31
C GLN A 260 -11.55 -4.72 -15.51
N ALA A 261 -10.53 -4.16 -16.18
CA ALA A 261 -9.25 -3.83 -15.58
C ALA A 261 -9.18 -2.33 -15.28
N TRP A 262 -9.23 -1.96 -14.00
CA TRP A 262 -9.28 -0.59 -13.53
C TRP A 262 -7.99 -0.23 -12.79
N ALA A 263 -7.20 0.70 -13.32
CA ALA A 263 -6.11 1.31 -12.57
C ALA A 263 -6.69 2.16 -11.44
N VAL A 264 -6.22 1.91 -10.21
CA VAL A 264 -6.56 2.71 -9.04
C VAL A 264 -5.53 3.81 -8.92
N GLU A 265 -5.93 5.05 -9.21
CA GLU A 265 -5.04 6.20 -9.14
C GLU A 265 -5.41 7.06 -7.95
N TRP A 266 -4.64 6.95 -6.87
CA TRP A 266 -4.84 7.71 -5.63
C TRP A 266 -4.52 9.19 -5.84
N VAL A 267 -5.53 10.03 -5.63
CA VAL A 267 -5.41 11.50 -5.71
C VAL A 267 -5.33 12.15 -4.31
N ALA A 268 -5.64 11.38 -3.26
CA ALA A 268 -5.38 11.67 -1.85
C ALA A 268 -5.28 10.35 -1.07
N ALA A 269 -5.01 10.41 0.23
CA ALA A 269 -4.83 9.21 1.08
C ALA A 269 -6.03 8.24 1.05
N ASP A 270 -7.25 8.78 1.00
CA ASP A 270 -8.51 8.02 1.02
C ASP A 270 -9.33 8.17 -0.26
N THR A 271 -8.79 8.84 -1.29
CA THR A 271 -9.54 9.22 -2.49
C THR A 271 -8.81 8.74 -3.73
N ALA A 272 -9.51 8.00 -4.59
CA ALA A 272 -8.99 7.51 -5.86
C ALA A 272 -9.86 7.95 -7.04
N ARG A 273 -9.26 7.95 -8.24
CA ARG A 273 -9.99 7.80 -9.50
C ARG A 273 -9.71 6.41 -10.07
N PHE A 274 -10.69 5.82 -10.73
CA PHE A 274 -10.56 4.49 -11.35
C PHE A 274 -10.52 4.66 -12.86
N VAL A 275 -9.40 4.30 -13.48
CA VAL A 275 -9.18 4.46 -14.93
C VAL A 275 -9.24 3.09 -15.61
N ASN A 276 -10.19 2.90 -16.52
CA ASN A 276 -10.30 1.67 -17.28
C ASN A 276 -9.09 1.53 -18.22
N ARG A 277 -8.40 0.39 -18.20
CA ARG A 277 -7.15 0.20 -18.97
C ARG A 277 -7.35 0.02 -20.45
N GLN A 278 -8.53 -0.45 -20.87
CA GLN A 278 -8.82 -0.64 -22.28
C GLN A 278 -9.20 0.68 -22.95
N SER A 279 -9.98 1.54 -22.29
CA SER A 279 -10.45 2.80 -22.87
C SER A 279 -9.65 4.04 -22.43
N GLY A 280 -8.95 3.99 -21.29
CA GLY A 280 -8.33 5.14 -20.65
C GLY A 280 -9.32 6.11 -19.99
N LEU A 281 -10.60 5.72 -19.86
CA LEU A 281 -11.67 6.55 -19.31
C LEU A 281 -11.84 6.34 -17.80
N CYS A 282 -12.27 7.40 -17.11
CA CYS A 282 -12.48 7.41 -15.66
C CYS A 282 -13.90 6.98 -15.29
N LEU A 283 -14.03 6.18 -14.23
CA LEU A 283 -15.31 5.85 -13.58
C LEU A 283 -15.98 7.14 -13.11
N ASP A 284 -17.20 7.38 -13.57
CA ASP A 284 -17.86 8.67 -13.49
C ASP A 284 -19.32 8.49 -13.07
N GLN A 285 -19.75 9.29 -12.09
CA GLN A 285 -21.17 9.49 -11.84
C GLN A 285 -21.68 10.65 -12.69
N GLU A 286 -22.74 10.40 -13.45
CA GLU A 286 -23.25 11.32 -14.45
C GLU A 286 -23.94 12.54 -13.84
N TYR A 287 -23.50 13.73 -14.28
CA TYR A 287 -24.10 15.04 -14.02
C TYR A 287 -24.40 15.73 -15.36
N PRO A 288 -25.59 15.50 -15.98
CA PRO A 288 -25.91 16.02 -17.31
C PRO A 288 -25.87 17.54 -17.46
N GLN A 289 -25.96 18.27 -16.34
CA GLN A 289 -25.90 19.74 -16.29
C GLN A 289 -24.56 20.25 -15.72
N GLY A 290 -23.54 19.39 -15.66
CA GLY A 290 -22.27 19.66 -14.98
C GLY A 290 -22.36 19.41 -13.47
N VAL A 291 -21.20 19.34 -12.81
CA VAL A 291 -21.08 18.92 -11.39
C VAL A 291 -21.84 19.79 -10.40
N ASP A 292 -22.15 21.04 -10.74
CA ASP A 292 -22.97 21.94 -9.92
C ASP A 292 -24.48 21.70 -10.08
N GLY A 293 -24.88 20.87 -11.05
CA GLY A 293 -26.25 20.46 -11.30
C GLY A 293 -26.70 19.25 -10.45
N PRO A 294 -27.93 18.77 -10.65
CA PRO A 294 -28.42 17.60 -9.94
C PRO A 294 -27.69 16.32 -10.37
N ALA A 295 -27.29 15.53 -9.37
CA ALA A 295 -26.72 14.21 -9.57
C ALA A 295 -27.74 13.25 -10.21
N THR A 296 -27.30 12.38 -11.10
CA THR A 296 -28.07 11.20 -11.50
C THR A 296 -27.53 9.95 -10.81
N ARG A 297 -28.27 8.84 -10.90
CA ARG A 297 -27.78 7.54 -10.42
C ARG A 297 -26.91 6.81 -11.45
N GLN A 298 -26.80 7.36 -12.66
CA GLN A 298 -26.13 6.66 -13.75
C GLN A 298 -24.62 6.67 -13.51
N ILE A 299 -24.02 5.49 -13.59
CA ILE A 299 -22.58 5.31 -13.63
C ILE A 299 -22.16 5.08 -15.07
N GLY A 300 -21.08 5.74 -15.46
CA GLY A 300 -20.47 5.65 -16.77
C GLY A 300 -18.95 5.67 -16.69
N ALA A 301 -18.33 5.73 -17.86
CA ALA A 301 -16.91 5.97 -18.03
C ALA A 301 -16.72 7.09 -19.05
N TRP A 302 -16.03 8.16 -18.65
CA TRP A 302 -15.82 9.37 -19.46
C TRP A 302 -14.37 9.85 -19.41
N GLY A 303 -14.03 10.79 -20.29
CA GLY A 303 -12.71 11.40 -20.31
C GLY A 303 -12.32 11.93 -18.92
N CYS A 304 -11.14 11.55 -18.45
CA CYS A 304 -10.64 11.95 -17.15
C CYS A 304 -10.41 13.46 -17.08
N ASN A 305 -11.19 14.16 -16.25
CA ASN A 305 -11.19 15.63 -16.17
C ASN A 305 -10.84 16.16 -14.76
N GLY A 306 -10.67 15.26 -13.78
CA GLY A 306 -10.28 15.61 -12.41
C GLY A 306 -11.39 16.21 -11.56
N GLN A 307 -12.63 16.29 -12.05
CA GLN A 307 -13.76 16.78 -11.29
C GLN A 307 -14.19 15.77 -10.19
N ARG A 308 -14.94 16.25 -9.20
CA ARG A 308 -15.31 15.48 -8.01
C ARG A 308 -16.23 14.29 -8.32
N ASN A 309 -16.99 14.33 -9.41
CA ASN A 309 -17.86 13.22 -9.83
C ASN A 309 -17.07 12.02 -10.40
N GLN A 310 -15.77 12.18 -10.69
CA GLN A 310 -14.83 11.11 -11.09
C GLN A 310 -13.88 10.70 -9.95
N GLN A 311 -14.07 11.27 -8.76
CA GLN A 311 -13.27 10.96 -7.57
C GLN A 311 -14.14 10.22 -6.56
N TRP A 312 -13.58 9.17 -5.98
CA TRP A 312 -14.29 8.26 -5.10
C TRP A 312 -13.51 8.14 -3.80
N TYR A 313 -14.14 8.43 -2.68
CA TYR A 313 -13.62 8.02 -1.38
C TYR A 313 -13.62 6.50 -1.33
N VAL A 314 -12.49 5.90 -1.00
CA VAL A 314 -12.32 4.47 -0.84
C VAL A 314 -12.31 4.17 0.65
N GLN A 315 -13.39 3.60 1.15
CA GLN A 315 -13.57 3.37 2.59
C GLN A 315 -13.48 1.88 2.89
N GLY A 316 -12.50 1.47 3.70
CA GLY A 316 -12.34 0.07 4.09
C GLY A 316 -13.51 -0.44 4.95
N THR A 317 -13.95 -1.68 4.72
CA THR A 317 -14.90 -2.38 5.58
C THR A 317 -14.19 -3.40 6.47
N PRO A 318 -14.84 -3.91 7.54
CA PRO A 318 -14.26 -5.02 8.32
C PRO A 318 -13.98 -6.29 7.49
N GLY A 319 -14.61 -6.44 6.31
CA GLY A 319 -14.61 -7.66 5.50
C GLY A 319 -13.70 -7.65 4.27
N ARG A 320 -12.50 -7.05 4.35
CA ARG A 320 -11.50 -6.92 3.24
C ARG A 320 -12.02 -6.26 1.95
N ALA A 321 -13.27 -5.82 1.91
CA ALA A 321 -13.85 -5.04 0.83
C ALA A 321 -13.74 -3.54 1.12
N VAL A 322 -14.04 -2.73 0.12
CA VAL A 322 -14.17 -1.28 0.22
C VAL A 322 -15.55 -0.82 -0.21
N VAL A 323 -15.98 0.32 0.31
CA VAL A 323 -17.11 1.07 -0.19
C VAL A 323 -16.56 2.26 -0.99
N LEU A 324 -17.06 2.44 -2.22
CA LEU A 324 -16.68 3.55 -3.09
C LEU A 324 -17.75 4.63 -3.01
N VAL A 325 -17.45 5.75 -2.35
CA VAL A 325 -18.38 6.87 -2.17
C VAL A 325 -18.00 7.99 -3.13
N ASN A 326 -18.89 8.37 -4.03
CA ASN A 326 -18.64 9.46 -4.96
C ASN A 326 -18.44 10.78 -4.20
N LYS A 327 -17.35 11.48 -4.50
CA LYS A 327 -16.96 12.70 -3.78
C LYS A 327 -17.88 13.89 -4.04
N GLN A 328 -18.62 13.90 -5.15
CA GLN A 328 -19.57 14.97 -5.46
C GLN A 328 -20.95 14.72 -4.83
N SER A 329 -21.49 13.51 -4.95
CA SER A 329 -22.86 13.21 -4.48
C SER A 329 -22.93 12.69 -3.04
N GLY A 330 -21.86 12.08 -2.53
CA GLY A 330 -21.87 11.31 -1.28
C GLY A 330 -22.58 9.95 -1.39
N TRP A 331 -22.90 9.49 -2.60
CA TRP A 331 -23.55 8.20 -2.85
C TRP A 331 -22.53 7.08 -3.11
N CYS A 332 -22.92 5.87 -2.76
CA CYS A 332 -22.13 4.66 -2.91
C CYS A 332 -22.31 4.04 -4.29
N LEU A 333 -21.23 3.47 -4.83
CA LEU A 333 -21.28 2.57 -5.98
C LEU A 333 -22.00 1.27 -5.59
N ASP A 334 -23.12 0.98 -6.24
CA ASP A 334 -24.07 -0.06 -5.84
C ASP A 334 -24.41 -0.92 -7.05
N GLN A 335 -24.27 -2.25 -6.91
CA GLN A 335 -24.87 -3.18 -7.85
C GLN A 335 -26.33 -3.41 -7.45
N GLU A 336 -27.27 -3.18 -8.38
CA GLU A 336 -28.69 -3.22 -8.05
C GLU A 336 -29.21 -4.63 -7.85
N TYR A 337 -29.93 -4.81 -6.74
CA TYR A 337 -30.75 -5.98 -6.42
C TYR A 337 -32.20 -5.52 -6.24
N PRO A 338 -33.07 -5.65 -7.26
CA PRO A 338 -34.44 -5.13 -7.23
C PRO A 338 -35.30 -5.63 -6.06
N GLN A 339 -34.99 -6.81 -5.53
CA GLN A 339 -35.69 -7.43 -4.39
C GLN A 339 -34.87 -7.33 -3.08
N GLY A 340 -33.87 -6.45 -3.05
CA GLY A 340 -32.87 -6.37 -1.99
C GLY A 340 -31.87 -7.54 -2.03
N PRO A 341 -30.95 -7.62 -1.05
CA PRO A 341 -29.82 -8.57 -1.06
C PRO A 341 -30.19 -10.07 -1.10
N GLN A 342 -31.46 -10.42 -0.87
CA GLN A 342 -31.98 -11.78 -0.96
C GLN A 342 -32.44 -12.15 -2.38
N GLY A 343 -32.55 -11.15 -3.26
CA GLY A 343 -32.93 -11.33 -4.66
C GLY A 343 -31.75 -11.73 -5.56
N SER A 344 -32.04 -11.84 -6.85
CA SER A 344 -31.01 -12.02 -7.87
C SER A 344 -30.31 -10.70 -8.20
N ALA A 345 -29.00 -10.77 -8.41
CA ALA A 345 -28.20 -9.66 -8.88
C ALA A 345 -28.63 -9.24 -10.30
N THR A 346 -28.56 -7.94 -10.60
CA THR A 346 -28.64 -7.44 -11.97
C THR A 346 -27.26 -6.99 -12.46
N HIS A 347 -27.10 -6.80 -13.77
CA HIS A 347 -25.87 -6.19 -14.31
C HIS A 347 -25.81 -4.67 -14.08
N ILE A 348 -26.84 -4.06 -13.49
CA ILE A 348 -26.92 -2.61 -13.33
C ILE A 348 -26.04 -2.20 -12.15
N VAL A 349 -25.12 -1.27 -12.41
CA VAL A 349 -24.38 -0.54 -11.38
C VAL A 349 -24.81 0.92 -11.42
N ALA A 350 -25.14 1.45 -10.25
CA ALA A 350 -25.70 2.78 -10.08
C ALA A 350 -25.14 3.44 -8.81
N SER A 351 -25.34 4.76 -8.67
CA SER A 351 -25.10 5.46 -7.41
C SER A 351 -26.36 5.48 -6.55
N TRP A 352 -26.23 5.03 -5.30
CA TRP A 352 -27.31 5.00 -4.31
C TRP A 352 -26.85 5.49 -2.94
N ASN A 353 -27.81 5.84 -2.07
CA ASN A 353 -27.48 6.17 -0.68
C ASN A 353 -26.74 5.00 -0.03
N CYS A 354 -25.66 5.33 0.67
CA CYS A 354 -24.85 4.35 1.38
C CYS A 354 -25.67 3.69 2.50
N ASN A 355 -25.73 2.36 2.50
CA ASN A 355 -26.53 1.56 3.44
C ASN A 355 -25.73 0.41 4.10
N GLY A 356 -24.46 0.24 3.71
CA GLY A 356 -23.54 -0.75 4.30
C GLY A 356 -23.77 -2.20 3.85
N GLN A 357 -24.72 -2.45 2.95
CA GLN A 357 -24.99 -3.79 2.43
C GLN A 357 -23.89 -4.27 1.48
N ARG A 358 -23.75 -5.59 1.34
CA ARG A 358 -22.65 -6.22 0.58
C ARG A 358 -22.69 -5.89 -0.93
N ASN A 359 -23.84 -5.52 -1.48
CA ASN A 359 -23.95 -5.08 -2.87
C ASN A 359 -23.34 -3.68 -3.11
N GLN A 360 -22.98 -2.94 -2.06
CA GLN A 360 -22.22 -1.68 -2.11
C GLN A 360 -20.73 -1.86 -1.73
N GLN A 361 -20.31 -3.10 -1.48
CA GLN A 361 -18.94 -3.43 -1.10
C GLN A 361 -18.24 -4.10 -2.28
N TRP A 362 -16.98 -3.70 -2.51
CA TRP A 362 -16.19 -4.13 -3.66
C TRP A 362 -14.80 -4.57 -3.18
N GLN A 363 -14.33 -5.73 -3.64
CA GLN A 363 -12.96 -6.17 -3.43
C GLN A 363 -12.08 -5.58 -4.54
N VAL A 364 -10.92 -5.01 -4.17
CA VAL A 364 -9.95 -4.43 -5.11
C VAL A 364 -8.80 -5.41 -5.30
N SER A 365 -8.92 -6.31 -6.28
CA SER A 365 -8.01 -7.45 -6.49
C SER A 365 -7.05 -7.29 -7.67
#